data_AF-A0A6F9Y5K4-F1
#
_entry.id   AF-A0A6F9Y5K4-F1
#
_cell.length_a   1.000
_cell.length_b   1.000
_cell.length_c   1.000
_cell.angle_alpha   90.00
_cell.angle_beta   90.00
_cell.angle_gamma   90.00
#
_symmetry.space_group_name_H-M   'P 1'
#
loop_
_entity.id
_entity.type
_entity.pdbx_description
1 polymer ?
#
loop_
_entity_poly.entity_id
_entity_poly.type
_entity_poly.pdbx_seq_one_letter_code
_entity_poly.pdbx_strand_id
1 'polypeptide(L)'
;MLFFAFKFQLLYKNIKERTAEWSDFEIALGKFTRKVDLQSADKFLDDLDEVIDDLTEYLKLQQENSYLNDEKYNYENVIQETMREYYSELEDKDGDELRSLLKNYSEIIYHFVTFNYTNTIEQIISKSLVDTIRSPYNYNYFWRINKRVIHAHGAIDNLMTIGVNDDSQILGEEFSERQKEDLIKPLLLENSRAANQSLARNAIQGGNIFIIFGMSLGVTDTYWWELLAKRVLVNENHRLIINVFDPSYSKRSVRRARRDREKWENAYISKLDNLGLTDEDKEKIRKRIYIIFNNSKVLMPKLREE
;
A
#
# COMPACT_ATOMS: atom_id res chain seq x y z
N MET A 1 -24.28 10.64 23.77
CA MET A 1 -23.72 10.18 22.48
C MET A 1 -23.60 11.37 21.52
N LEU A 2 -22.94 12.44 21.99
CA LEU A 2 -22.89 13.75 21.34
C LEU A 2 -21.81 14.60 22.03
N PHE A 3 -20.57 14.10 22.03
CA PHE A 3 -19.36 14.82 22.47
C PHE A 3 -18.16 14.08 21.85
N PHE A 4 -18.09 14.07 20.51
CA PHE A 4 -16.85 13.78 19.80
C PHE A 4 -16.05 15.08 19.74
N ALA A 5 -14.76 15.01 20.06
CA ALA A 5 -13.89 16.14 20.35
C ALA A 5 -13.99 17.28 19.32
N PHE A 6 -14.25 18.49 19.83
CA PHE A 6 -14.46 19.72 19.06
C PHE A 6 -13.24 20.10 18.17
N LYS A 7 -12.05 19.57 18.47
CA LYS A 7 -10.79 19.83 17.74
C LYS A 7 -10.55 18.91 16.56
N PHE A 8 -10.83 17.59 16.67
CA PHE A 8 -10.88 16.70 15.51
C PHE A 8 -11.82 17.29 14.48
N GLN A 9 -13.01 17.72 14.90
CA GLN A 9 -13.96 18.35 13.99
C GLN A 9 -13.45 19.67 13.39
N LEU A 10 -12.46 20.36 13.97
CA LEU A 10 -11.87 21.60 13.44
C LEU A 10 -10.75 21.32 12.44
N LEU A 11 -9.78 20.45 12.77
CA LEU A 11 -8.71 20.04 11.85
C LEU A 11 -9.31 19.20 10.70
N TYR A 12 -10.13 18.22 11.05
CA TYR A 12 -10.88 17.40 10.11
C TYR A 12 -11.93 18.20 9.33
N LYS A 13 -12.69 19.20 9.85
CA LYS A 13 -13.52 20.06 8.96
C LYS A 13 -12.67 20.84 7.97
N ASN A 14 -11.57 21.43 8.43
CA ASN A 14 -10.70 22.23 7.58
C ASN A 14 -9.98 21.37 6.51
N ILE A 15 -9.84 20.07 6.74
CA ILE A 15 -9.22 19.10 5.83
C ILE A 15 -10.27 18.38 4.94
N LYS A 16 -11.40 17.95 5.51
CA LYS A 16 -12.45 17.10 4.90
C LYS A 16 -13.21 17.76 3.76
N GLU A 17 -13.20 19.09 3.63
CA GLU A 17 -13.79 19.74 2.44
C GLU A 17 -13.10 19.32 1.13
N ARG A 18 -11.99 18.54 1.16
CA ARG A 18 -11.22 18.15 -0.04
C ARG A 18 -10.63 16.73 -0.09
N THR A 19 -10.89 15.82 0.86
CA THR A 19 -10.15 14.53 0.91
C THR A 19 -11.02 13.31 0.54
N ALA A 20 -10.59 12.54 -0.46
CA ALA A 20 -11.18 11.26 -0.83
C ALA A 20 -10.33 10.08 -0.32
N GLU A 21 -9.01 10.30 -0.12
CA GLU A 21 -8.02 9.28 0.20
C GLU A 21 -7.15 9.66 1.42
N TRP A 22 -6.50 8.66 2.04
CA TRP A 22 -5.61 8.88 3.20
C TRP A 22 -4.38 9.76 2.88
N SER A 23 -3.80 9.61 1.69
CA SER A 23 -2.69 10.48 1.25
C SER A 23 -3.10 11.96 1.19
N ASP A 24 -4.39 12.25 0.95
CA ASP A 24 -4.88 13.64 0.94
C ASP A 24 -4.87 14.26 2.34
N PHE A 25 -5.06 13.46 3.41
CA PHE A 25 -4.95 13.92 4.79
C PHE A 25 -3.51 14.34 5.11
N GLU A 26 -2.52 13.53 4.76
CA GLU A 26 -1.10 13.81 5.02
C GLU A 26 -0.60 15.02 4.24
N ILE A 27 -1.05 15.17 2.98
CA ILE A 27 -0.80 16.38 2.18
C ILE A 27 -1.43 17.60 2.84
N ALA A 28 -2.66 17.47 3.36
CA ALA A 28 -3.34 18.57 4.03
C ALA A 28 -2.65 18.95 5.35
N LEU A 29 -2.15 17.96 6.10
CA LEU A 29 -1.32 18.17 7.29
C LEU A 29 -0.09 19.00 6.95
N GLY A 30 0.68 18.58 5.94
CA GLY A 30 1.85 19.32 5.45
C GLY A 30 1.51 20.75 5.02
N LYS A 31 0.38 20.97 4.34
CA LYS A 31 -0.09 22.32 3.97
C LYS A 31 -0.53 23.17 5.16
N PHE A 32 -1.09 22.54 6.20
CA PHE A 32 -1.59 23.23 7.39
C PHE A 32 -0.45 23.84 8.20
N THR A 33 0.75 23.24 8.18
CA THR A 33 1.96 23.77 8.85
C THR A 33 2.25 25.24 8.50
N ARG A 34 1.89 25.71 7.30
CA ARG A 34 2.02 27.13 6.90
C ARG A 34 1.22 28.10 7.79
N LYS A 35 0.16 27.63 8.43
CA LYS A 35 -0.72 28.45 9.29
C LYS A 35 -0.30 28.42 10.76
N VAL A 36 0.72 27.63 11.11
CA VAL A 36 1.21 27.48 12.47
C VAL A 36 2.30 28.52 12.70
N ASP A 37 2.14 29.33 13.75
CA ASP A 37 3.18 30.26 14.17
C ASP A 37 4.23 29.58 15.06
N LEU A 38 5.38 30.23 15.21
CA LEU A 38 6.54 29.77 16.00
C LEU A 38 6.19 29.37 17.45
N GLN A 39 5.23 30.07 18.08
CA GLN A 39 4.81 29.81 19.46
C GLN A 39 3.82 28.64 19.57
N SER A 40 3.29 28.18 18.44
CA SER A 40 2.25 27.14 18.37
C SER A 40 2.73 25.84 17.75
N ALA A 41 4.00 25.72 17.35
CA ALA A 41 4.54 24.52 16.72
C ALA A 41 4.45 23.29 17.64
N ASP A 42 4.85 23.41 18.91
CA ASP A 42 4.73 22.30 19.88
C ASP A 42 3.26 21.96 20.14
N LYS A 43 2.41 22.97 20.28
CA LYS A 43 0.96 22.76 20.44
C LYS A 43 0.35 22.05 19.22
N PHE A 44 0.84 22.32 18.02
CA PHE A 44 0.39 21.62 16.81
C PHE A 44 0.79 20.14 16.83
N LEU A 45 1.97 19.79 17.36
CA LEU A 45 2.38 18.41 17.55
C LEU A 45 1.53 17.72 18.62
N ASP A 46 1.26 18.39 19.74
CA ASP A 46 0.35 17.87 20.78
C ASP A 46 -1.08 17.63 20.22
N ASP A 47 -1.59 18.58 19.43
CA ASP A 47 -2.89 18.44 18.76
C ASP A 47 -2.87 17.31 17.70
N LEU A 48 -1.71 17.01 17.09
CA LEU A 48 -1.55 15.88 16.16
C LEU A 48 -1.59 14.54 16.88
N ASP A 49 -0.99 14.44 18.08
CA ASP A 49 -1.08 13.26 18.93
C ASP A 49 -2.54 12.97 19.34
N GLU A 50 -3.32 14.00 19.70
CA GLU A 50 -4.77 13.85 19.95
C GLU A 50 -5.51 13.29 18.70
N VAL A 51 -5.13 13.73 17.50
CA VAL A 51 -5.72 13.22 16.24
C VAL A 51 -5.32 11.77 15.96
N ILE A 52 -4.08 11.38 16.29
CA ILE A 52 -3.59 10.01 16.20
C ILE A 52 -4.40 9.09 17.13
N ASP A 53 -4.71 9.54 18.35
CA ASP A 53 -5.53 8.80 19.31
C ASP A 53 -6.98 8.63 18.80
N ASP A 54 -7.61 9.71 18.33
CA ASP A 54 -8.97 9.66 17.76
C ASP A 54 -9.04 8.74 16.54
N LEU A 55 -8.03 8.79 15.65
CA LEU A 55 -7.93 7.90 14.50
C LEU A 55 -7.78 6.45 14.94
N THR A 56 -6.95 6.20 15.95
CA THR A 56 -6.72 4.87 16.51
C THR A 56 -8.03 4.26 17.00
N GLU A 57 -8.82 5.01 17.77
CA GLU A 57 -10.14 4.57 18.23
C GLU A 57 -11.09 4.30 17.06
N TYR A 58 -11.14 5.21 16.08
CA TYR A 58 -11.96 5.01 14.88
C TYR A 58 -11.58 3.74 14.11
N LEU A 59 -10.29 3.50 13.87
CA LEU A 59 -9.82 2.33 13.13
C LEU A 59 -10.05 1.03 13.90
N LYS A 60 -9.94 1.04 15.24
CA LYS A 60 -10.32 -0.11 16.09
C LYS A 60 -11.79 -0.46 15.89
N LEU A 61 -12.68 0.54 15.94
CA LEU A 61 -14.10 0.34 15.69
C LEU A 61 -14.37 -0.18 14.27
N GLN A 62 -13.68 0.33 13.25
CA GLN A 62 -13.83 -0.21 11.88
C GLN A 62 -13.35 -1.66 11.77
N GLN A 63 -12.27 -2.02 12.48
CA GLN A 63 -11.75 -3.37 12.52
C GLN A 63 -12.73 -4.34 13.21
N GLU A 64 -13.32 -3.94 14.33
CA GLU A 64 -14.34 -4.73 15.05
C GLU A 64 -15.62 -4.91 14.23
N ASN A 65 -16.06 -3.86 13.53
CA ASN A 65 -17.24 -3.88 12.67
C ASN A 65 -16.97 -4.53 11.30
N SER A 66 -15.73 -4.94 11.02
CA SER A 66 -15.42 -5.61 9.76
C SER A 66 -16.11 -6.98 9.69
N TYR A 67 -16.55 -7.35 8.48
CA TYR A 67 -17.13 -8.66 8.14
C TYR A 67 -16.18 -9.85 8.39
N LEU A 68 -14.96 -9.59 8.86
CA LEU A 68 -13.98 -10.60 9.24
C LEU A 68 -14.45 -11.46 10.42
N ASN A 69 -15.53 -11.08 11.12
CA ASN A 69 -16.13 -11.89 12.19
C ASN A 69 -17.16 -12.92 11.70
N ASP A 70 -17.42 -13.06 10.40
CA ASP A 70 -18.26 -14.16 9.88
C ASP A 70 -17.46 -15.48 9.85
N GLU A 71 -17.71 -16.35 10.84
CA GLU A 71 -17.13 -17.70 10.92
C GLU A 71 -17.52 -18.59 9.73
N LYS A 72 -18.58 -18.25 8.98
CA LYS A 72 -19.00 -19.01 7.79
C LYS A 72 -18.18 -18.67 6.56
N TYR A 73 -17.32 -17.66 6.64
CA TYR A 73 -16.51 -17.23 5.50
C TYR A 73 -15.28 -18.12 5.32
N ASN A 74 -15.04 -18.59 4.08
CA ASN A 74 -13.93 -19.49 3.78
C ASN A 74 -12.63 -18.70 3.48
N TYR A 75 -11.97 -18.24 4.55
CA TYR A 75 -10.68 -17.52 4.46
C TYR A 75 -9.58 -18.35 3.81
N GLU A 76 -9.61 -19.67 3.99
CA GLU A 76 -8.66 -20.57 3.35
C GLU A 76 -8.76 -20.48 1.83
N ASN A 77 -9.98 -20.52 1.28
CA ASN A 77 -10.21 -20.38 -0.14
C ASN A 77 -9.74 -19.01 -0.66
N VAL A 78 -9.97 -17.92 0.07
CA VAL A 78 -9.48 -16.58 -0.33
C VAL A 78 -7.96 -16.55 -0.43
N ILE A 79 -7.26 -17.10 0.55
CA ILE A 79 -5.79 -17.17 0.51
C ILE A 79 -5.33 -18.07 -0.64
N GLN A 80 -5.92 -19.25 -0.81
CA GLN A 80 -5.53 -20.16 -1.90
C GLN A 80 -5.80 -19.53 -3.28
N GLU A 81 -6.95 -18.91 -3.48
CA GLU A 81 -7.32 -18.20 -4.71
C GLU A 81 -6.37 -17.03 -4.97
N THR A 82 -6.09 -16.20 -3.96
CA THR A 82 -5.13 -15.10 -4.05
C THR A 82 -3.77 -15.61 -4.50
N MET A 83 -3.21 -16.63 -3.85
CA MET A 83 -1.87 -17.11 -4.17
C MET A 83 -1.79 -17.83 -5.51
N ARG A 84 -2.89 -18.41 -6.02
CA ARG A 84 -2.90 -19.15 -7.29
C ARG A 84 -3.28 -18.28 -8.49
N GLU A 85 -4.18 -17.33 -8.28
CA GLU A 85 -4.96 -16.68 -9.35
C GLU A 85 -4.83 -15.15 -9.37
N TYR A 86 -3.94 -14.55 -8.57
CA TYR A 86 -3.72 -13.08 -8.54
C TYR A 86 -3.46 -12.44 -9.92
N TYR A 87 -3.06 -13.22 -10.91
CA TYR A 87 -2.74 -12.78 -12.27
C TYR A 87 -3.72 -13.32 -13.34
N SER A 88 -4.74 -14.07 -12.94
CA SER A 88 -5.62 -14.80 -13.87
C SER A 88 -6.50 -13.88 -14.73
N GLU A 89 -6.70 -12.63 -14.31
CA GLU A 89 -7.51 -11.64 -15.02
C GLU A 89 -6.72 -10.70 -15.96
N LEU A 90 -5.41 -10.97 -16.11
CA LEU A 90 -4.57 -10.35 -17.15
C LEU A 90 -5.05 -10.73 -18.56
N GLU A 91 -4.73 -9.88 -19.54
CA GLU A 91 -4.87 -10.25 -20.95
C GLU A 91 -4.02 -11.48 -21.30
N ASP A 92 -4.50 -12.30 -22.25
CA ASP A 92 -3.93 -13.63 -22.56
C ASP A 92 -2.39 -13.63 -22.71
N LYS A 93 -1.86 -12.66 -23.47
CA LYS A 93 -0.42 -12.54 -23.72
C LYS A 93 0.38 -12.28 -22.44
N ASP A 94 -0.10 -11.36 -21.60
CA ASP A 94 0.58 -10.95 -20.36
C ASP A 94 0.46 -12.07 -19.32
N GLY A 95 -0.72 -12.72 -19.25
CA GLY A 95 -0.95 -13.89 -18.44
C GLY A 95 -0.05 -15.08 -18.83
N ASP A 96 0.13 -15.34 -20.12
CA ASP A 96 1.02 -16.41 -20.61
C ASP A 96 2.49 -16.14 -20.27
N GLU A 97 2.94 -14.90 -20.41
CA GLU A 97 4.30 -14.50 -20.03
C GLU A 97 4.55 -14.75 -18.54
N LEU A 98 3.64 -14.30 -17.67
CA LEU A 98 3.78 -14.49 -16.24
C LEU A 98 3.69 -15.97 -15.84
N ARG A 99 2.77 -16.74 -16.45
CA ARG A 99 2.70 -18.20 -16.26
C ARG A 99 4.01 -18.88 -16.64
N SER A 100 4.60 -18.49 -17.77
CA SER A 100 5.89 -19.04 -18.22
C SER A 100 7.02 -18.70 -17.24
N LEU A 101 7.03 -17.48 -16.70
CA LEU A 101 7.98 -17.06 -15.69
C LEU A 101 7.83 -17.89 -14.39
N LEU A 102 6.60 -18.07 -13.90
CA LEU A 102 6.32 -18.81 -12.67
C LEU A 102 6.69 -20.30 -12.76
N LYS A 103 6.61 -20.91 -13.94
CA LYS A 103 7.04 -22.30 -14.19
C LYS A 103 8.53 -22.53 -13.92
N ASN A 104 9.35 -21.49 -14.03
CA ASN A 104 10.79 -21.58 -13.83
C ASN A 104 11.19 -21.59 -12.34
N TYR A 105 10.27 -21.30 -11.43
CA TYR A 105 10.54 -21.29 -9.99
C TYR A 105 10.17 -22.64 -9.35
N SER A 106 11.15 -23.27 -8.71
CA SER A 106 10.96 -24.49 -7.93
C SER A 106 10.33 -24.25 -6.56
N GLU A 107 10.46 -23.05 -6.02
CA GLU A 107 9.87 -22.60 -4.77
C GLU A 107 9.42 -21.14 -4.95
N ILE A 108 8.26 -20.81 -4.40
CA ILE A 108 7.77 -19.42 -4.29
C ILE A 108 7.44 -19.19 -2.83
N ILE A 109 7.91 -18.09 -2.26
CA ILE A 109 7.60 -17.69 -0.88
C ILE A 109 6.85 -16.37 -0.95
N TYR A 110 5.60 -16.38 -0.47
CA TYR A 110 4.78 -15.18 -0.37
C TYR A 110 5.11 -14.43 0.91
N HIS A 111 5.42 -13.14 0.77
CA HIS A 111 5.65 -12.21 1.87
C HIS A 111 4.59 -11.11 1.81
N PHE A 112 4.14 -10.65 2.97
CA PHE A 112 3.13 -9.59 3.07
C PHE A 112 3.75 -8.33 3.67
N VAL A 113 3.60 -7.24 2.93
CA VAL A 113 3.91 -5.88 3.39
C VAL A 113 2.62 -5.09 3.29
N THR A 114 2.23 -4.43 4.38
CA THR A 114 1.03 -3.59 4.43
C THR A 114 1.41 -2.16 4.81
N PHE A 115 0.72 -1.22 4.18
CA PHE A 115 0.73 0.20 4.51
C PHE A 115 -0.52 0.61 5.29
N ASN A 116 -1.47 -0.31 5.47
CA ASN A 116 -2.62 -0.12 6.33
C ASN A 116 -2.21 -0.36 7.80
N TYR A 117 -2.83 0.39 8.70
CA TYR A 117 -2.61 0.29 10.13
C TYR A 117 -3.42 -0.86 10.78
N THR A 118 -4.53 -1.31 10.16
CA THR A 118 -5.37 -2.41 10.69
C THR A 118 -4.70 -3.77 10.54
N ASN A 119 -5.03 -4.70 11.44
CA ASN A 119 -4.55 -6.10 11.37
C ASN A 119 -5.42 -7.00 10.46
N THR A 120 -6.16 -6.40 9.51
CA THR A 120 -7.11 -7.10 8.64
C THR A 120 -6.44 -8.25 7.86
N ILE A 121 -5.23 -8.03 7.36
CA ILE A 121 -4.50 -9.05 6.59
C ILE A 121 -4.08 -10.20 7.51
N GLU A 122 -3.61 -9.91 8.72
CA GLU A 122 -3.30 -10.90 9.74
C GLU A 122 -4.51 -11.72 10.12
N GLN A 123 -5.68 -11.11 10.27
CA GLN A 123 -6.92 -11.83 10.55
C GLN A 123 -7.26 -12.81 9.41
N ILE A 124 -7.12 -12.40 8.15
CA ILE A 124 -7.37 -13.28 6.99
C ILE A 124 -6.35 -14.43 6.96
N ILE A 125 -5.06 -14.13 7.15
CA ILE A 125 -3.97 -15.12 7.07
C ILE A 125 -4.01 -16.10 8.26
N SER A 126 -4.27 -15.61 9.48
CA SER A 126 -4.30 -16.43 10.70
C SER A 126 -5.48 -17.41 10.72
N LYS A 127 -6.60 -17.06 10.07
CA LYS A 127 -7.75 -17.94 9.87
C LYS A 127 -7.52 -19.01 8.82
N SER A 128 -6.46 -18.92 8.01
CA SER A 128 -6.07 -19.97 7.07
C SER A 128 -5.09 -20.95 7.73
N LEU A 129 -5.43 -22.23 7.73
CA LEU A 129 -4.53 -23.30 8.16
C LEU A 129 -3.47 -23.65 7.10
N VAL A 130 -3.52 -23.01 5.92
CA VAL A 130 -2.64 -23.29 4.80
C VAL A 130 -1.35 -22.49 4.90
N ASP A 131 -0.24 -23.19 5.13
CA ASP A 131 1.11 -22.62 5.07
C ASP A 131 1.82 -22.92 3.75
N THR A 132 1.30 -23.90 2.99
CA THR A 132 1.88 -24.33 1.72
C THR A 132 0.81 -24.66 0.69
N ILE A 133 1.08 -24.30 -0.56
CA ILE A 133 0.21 -24.49 -1.70
C ILE A 133 1.00 -25.27 -2.73
N ARG A 134 0.48 -26.41 -3.18
CA ARG A 134 1.13 -27.18 -4.25
C ARG A 134 1.15 -26.35 -5.54
N SER A 135 2.30 -26.24 -6.19
CA SER A 135 2.45 -25.51 -7.45
C SER A 135 1.46 -26.06 -8.49
N PRO A 136 0.72 -25.18 -9.21
CA PRO A 136 -0.18 -25.60 -10.28
C PRO A 136 0.59 -26.08 -11.53
N TYR A 137 1.91 -25.85 -11.58
CA TYR A 137 2.74 -26.13 -12.75
C TYR A 137 3.59 -27.41 -12.61
N ASN A 138 3.99 -27.73 -11.39
CA ASN A 138 4.76 -28.93 -11.09
C ASN A 138 4.35 -29.45 -9.71
N TYR A 139 3.73 -30.63 -9.68
CA TYR A 139 3.19 -31.21 -8.45
C TYR A 139 4.25 -31.58 -7.40
N ASN A 140 5.55 -31.57 -7.75
CA ASN A 140 6.66 -31.76 -6.82
C ASN A 140 7.10 -30.47 -6.12
N TYR A 141 6.61 -29.32 -6.56
CA TYR A 141 6.97 -28.01 -6.02
C TYR A 141 5.87 -27.47 -5.12
N PHE A 142 6.30 -26.75 -4.08
CA PHE A 142 5.41 -26.11 -3.12
C PHE A 142 5.71 -24.62 -3.06
N TRP A 143 4.64 -23.85 -2.99
CA TRP A 143 4.69 -22.43 -2.69
C TRP A 143 4.37 -22.27 -1.22
N ARG A 144 5.11 -21.41 -0.52
CA ARG A 144 5.02 -21.23 0.93
C ARG A 144 4.46 -19.86 1.23
N ILE A 145 3.67 -19.78 2.28
CA ILE A 145 3.09 -18.53 2.77
C ILE A 145 3.84 -18.16 4.03
N ASN A 146 4.59 -17.06 3.98
CA ASN A 146 5.14 -16.48 5.20
C ASN A 146 4.02 -15.70 5.89
N LYS A 147 3.49 -16.24 6.99
CA LYS A 147 2.37 -15.65 7.73
C LYS A 147 2.71 -14.34 8.44
N ARG A 148 3.99 -13.95 8.51
CA ARG A 148 4.39 -12.66 9.08
C ARG A 148 4.00 -11.53 8.11
N VAL A 149 3.13 -10.65 8.58
CA VAL A 149 2.80 -9.38 7.92
C VAL A 149 3.73 -8.29 8.45
N ILE A 150 4.25 -7.47 7.55
CA ILE A 150 5.13 -6.36 7.88
C ILE A 150 4.37 -5.06 7.67
N HIS A 151 4.10 -4.32 8.74
CA HIS A 151 3.50 -3.00 8.68
C HIS A 151 4.54 -1.92 8.42
N ALA A 152 4.65 -1.42 7.19
CA ALA A 152 5.68 -0.47 6.81
C ALA A 152 5.58 0.88 7.56
N HIS A 153 4.37 1.29 7.96
CA HIS A 153 4.10 2.53 8.71
C HIS A 153 3.60 2.27 10.14
N GLY A 154 3.87 1.09 10.69
CA GLY A 154 3.32 0.68 11.98
C GLY A 154 1.85 0.24 11.92
N ALA A 155 1.32 -0.15 13.07
CA ALA A 155 -0.03 -0.68 13.23
C ALA A 155 -0.79 0.13 14.28
N ILE A 156 -2.12 -0.01 14.30
CA ILE A 156 -3.02 0.66 15.25
C ILE A 156 -2.56 0.53 16.71
N ASP A 157 -2.02 -0.63 17.09
CA ASP A 157 -1.57 -0.90 18.46
C ASP A 157 -0.05 -0.79 18.62
N ASN A 158 0.69 -0.35 17.60
CA ASN A 158 2.14 -0.30 17.62
C ASN A 158 2.73 0.71 16.63
N LEU A 159 3.15 1.87 17.15
CA LEU A 159 3.97 2.87 16.45
C LEU A 159 3.36 3.33 15.10
N MET A 160 2.05 3.58 15.10
CA MET A 160 1.34 4.15 13.94
C MET A 160 2.03 5.45 13.53
N THR A 161 2.56 5.48 12.31
CA THR A 161 3.31 6.62 11.80
C THR A 161 2.43 7.43 10.85
N ILE A 162 2.10 8.65 11.27
CA ILE A 162 1.41 9.66 10.46
C ILE A 162 2.37 10.82 10.22
N GLY A 163 2.40 11.33 9.00
CA GLY A 163 3.28 12.44 8.67
C GLY A 163 3.48 12.60 7.18
N VAL A 164 4.34 13.53 6.82
CA VAL A 164 4.76 13.75 5.42
C VAL A 164 5.96 12.87 5.07
N ASN A 165 6.27 12.72 3.77
CA ASN A 165 7.38 11.92 3.27
C ASN A 165 8.74 12.61 3.44
N ASP A 166 8.80 13.93 3.25
CA ASP A 166 10.04 14.71 3.29
C ASP A 166 9.78 16.19 3.60
N ASP A 167 10.86 16.93 3.86
CA ASP A 167 10.85 18.34 4.25
C ASP A 167 10.13 19.25 3.24
N SER A 168 10.15 18.93 1.94
CA SER A 168 9.50 19.75 0.91
C SER A 168 7.97 19.82 1.05
N GLN A 169 7.40 18.92 1.85
CA GLN A 169 5.96 18.85 2.13
C GLN A 169 5.56 19.62 3.40
N ILE A 170 6.52 20.12 4.19
CA ILE A 170 6.29 21.03 5.31
C ILE A 170 6.37 22.46 4.76
N LEU A 171 5.23 23.16 4.75
CA LEU A 171 5.13 24.50 4.17
C LEU A 171 5.29 25.64 5.20
N GLY A 172 5.41 25.32 6.48
CA GLY A 172 5.68 26.26 7.55
C GLY A 172 7.18 26.40 7.81
N GLU A 173 7.68 27.63 7.81
CA GLU A 173 9.10 27.94 8.07
C GLU A 173 9.45 27.92 9.57
N GLU A 174 8.41 27.87 10.42
CA GLU A 174 8.51 28.01 11.88
C GLU A 174 8.85 26.70 12.61
N PHE A 175 8.91 25.59 11.90
CA PHE A 175 9.25 24.28 12.46
C PHE A 175 10.77 24.12 12.53
N SER A 176 11.29 23.93 13.74
CA SER A 176 12.70 23.57 13.94
C SER A 176 13.02 22.18 13.37
N GLU A 177 14.29 21.90 13.11
CA GLU A 177 14.72 20.57 12.63
C GLU A 177 14.25 19.44 13.54
N ARG A 178 14.27 19.65 14.87
CA ARG A 178 13.77 18.67 15.83
C ARG A 178 12.27 18.41 15.69
N GLN A 179 11.47 19.45 15.45
CA GLN A 179 10.02 19.29 15.26
C GLN A 179 9.69 18.68 13.90
N LYS A 180 10.50 18.92 12.87
CA LYS A 180 10.35 18.27 11.56
C LYS A 180 10.62 16.77 11.65
N GLU A 181 11.55 16.33 12.49
CA GLU A 181 11.75 14.89 12.76
C GLU A 181 10.49 14.20 13.28
N ASP A 182 9.61 14.93 13.96
CA ASP A 182 8.34 14.42 14.49
C ASP A 182 7.18 14.50 13.47
N LEU A 183 7.44 15.02 12.25
CA LEU A 183 6.46 15.12 11.16
C LEU A 183 6.85 14.38 9.89
N ILE A 184 8.14 14.14 9.68
CA ILE A 184 8.68 13.45 8.51
C ILE A 184 8.75 11.95 8.83
N LYS A 185 7.92 11.15 8.14
CA LYS A 185 7.77 9.70 8.38
C LYS A 185 9.09 8.93 8.44
N PRO A 186 10.03 9.08 7.48
CA PRO A 186 11.33 8.42 7.59
C PRO A 186 12.08 8.74 8.88
N LEU A 187 12.06 9.99 9.33
CA LEU A 187 12.75 10.43 10.54
C LEU A 187 12.06 9.92 11.81
N LEU A 188 10.72 9.97 11.86
CA LEU A 188 9.90 9.37 12.91
C LEU A 188 10.23 7.88 13.10
N LEU A 189 10.29 7.13 12.00
CA LEU A 189 10.57 5.70 12.03
C LEU A 189 12.01 5.41 12.49
N GLU A 190 13.00 6.19 12.03
CA GLU A 190 14.39 6.07 12.48
C GLU A 190 14.53 6.38 13.97
N ASN A 191 13.90 7.45 14.45
CA ASN A 191 13.92 7.87 15.84
C ASN A 191 13.15 6.92 16.78
N SER A 192 12.09 6.27 16.29
CA SER A 192 11.31 5.29 17.07
C SER A 192 12.06 3.97 17.33
N ARG A 193 13.26 3.78 16.74
CA ARG A 193 14.04 2.52 16.77
C ARG A 193 13.25 1.32 16.21
N ALA A 194 12.17 1.57 15.47
CA ALA A 194 11.34 0.53 14.91
C ALA A 194 12.00 -0.10 13.68
N ALA A 195 12.05 -1.44 13.64
CA ALA A 195 12.60 -2.16 12.49
C ALA A 195 11.64 -2.21 11.29
N ASN A 196 10.39 -1.76 11.42
CA ASN A 196 9.31 -1.94 10.44
C ASN A 196 9.67 -1.47 9.03
N GLN A 197 10.20 -0.25 8.90
CA GLN A 197 10.62 0.29 7.61
C GLN A 197 11.75 -0.54 6.98
N SER A 198 12.74 -0.92 7.78
CA SER A 198 13.87 -1.75 7.33
C SER A 198 13.42 -3.15 6.91
N LEU A 199 12.46 -3.74 7.62
CA LEU A 199 11.88 -5.05 7.30
C LEU A 199 11.11 -5.01 5.99
N ALA A 200 10.29 -3.98 5.79
CA ALA A 200 9.54 -3.79 4.55
C ALA A 200 10.49 -3.54 3.37
N ARG A 201 11.52 -2.71 3.56
CA ARG A 201 12.58 -2.48 2.57
C ARG A 201 13.29 -3.78 2.21
N ASN A 202 13.71 -4.57 3.20
CA ASN A 202 14.40 -5.83 2.98
C ASN A 202 13.51 -6.85 2.26
N ALA A 203 12.22 -6.91 2.59
CA ALA A 203 11.26 -7.77 1.89
C ALA A 203 11.14 -7.37 0.41
N ILE A 204 11.03 -6.07 0.11
CA ILE A 204 10.97 -5.58 -1.28
C ILE A 204 12.29 -5.87 -2.01
N GLN A 205 13.43 -5.58 -1.37
CA GLN A 205 14.75 -5.84 -1.96
C GLN A 205 15.06 -7.33 -2.16
N GLY A 206 14.44 -8.22 -1.39
CA GLY A 206 14.54 -9.66 -1.56
C GLY A 206 13.59 -10.22 -2.63
N GLY A 207 12.46 -9.55 -2.88
CA GLY A 207 11.40 -10.03 -3.77
C GLY A 207 11.76 -10.01 -5.27
N ASN A 208 11.03 -10.79 -6.06
CA ASN A 208 11.16 -10.85 -7.53
C ASN A 208 9.87 -10.41 -8.23
N ILE A 209 8.71 -10.80 -7.70
CA ILE A 209 7.39 -10.45 -8.23
C ILE A 209 6.65 -9.69 -7.13
N PHE A 210 6.15 -8.50 -7.47
CA PHE A 210 5.46 -7.60 -6.55
C PHE A 210 4.00 -7.50 -6.94
N ILE A 211 3.10 -7.76 -6.00
CA ILE A 211 1.65 -7.65 -6.19
C ILE A 211 1.17 -6.51 -5.30
N ILE A 212 0.79 -5.40 -5.92
CA ILE A 212 0.32 -4.22 -5.22
C ILE A 212 -1.20 -4.19 -5.27
N PHE A 213 -1.82 -3.97 -4.13
CA PHE A 213 -3.26 -3.85 -3.97
C PHE A 213 -3.57 -2.73 -2.98
N GLY A 214 -4.42 -1.78 -3.37
CA GLY A 214 -4.87 -0.71 -2.48
C GLY A 214 -3.82 0.35 -2.10
N MET A 215 -2.64 0.35 -2.72
CA MET A 215 -1.63 1.39 -2.47
C MET A 215 -1.89 2.60 -3.37
N SER A 216 -1.99 3.78 -2.76
CA SER A 216 -2.20 5.02 -3.49
C SER A 216 -0.95 5.39 -4.31
N LEU A 217 -1.12 6.06 -5.44
CA LEU A 217 -0.02 6.79 -6.13
C LEU A 217 0.24 8.16 -5.47
N GLY A 218 -0.10 8.30 -4.18
CA GLY A 218 0.08 9.52 -3.40
C GLY A 218 1.56 9.92 -3.30
N VAL A 219 1.81 11.21 -3.16
CA VAL A 219 3.19 11.72 -3.00
C VAL A 219 3.83 11.26 -1.70
N THR A 220 3.03 10.88 -0.71
CA THR A 220 3.51 10.43 0.61
C THR A 220 4.06 9.00 0.62
N ASP A 221 3.85 8.24 -0.46
CA ASP A 221 4.36 6.86 -0.63
C ASP A 221 5.44 6.76 -1.72
N THR A 222 5.93 7.89 -2.24
CA THR A 222 6.88 7.96 -3.37
C THR A 222 8.11 7.10 -3.14
N TYR A 223 8.66 7.10 -1.92
CA TYR A 223 9.82 6.29 -1.55
C TYR A 223 9.64 4.79 -1.88
N TRP A 224 8.45 4.23 -1.64
CA TRP A 224 8.18 2.81 -1.88
C TRP A 224 8.05 2.49 -3.36
N TRP A 225 7.40 3.39 -4.11
CA TRP A 225 7.29 3.30 -5.57
C TRP A 225 8.65 3.36 -6.25
N GLU A 226 9.54 4.24 -5.78
CA GLU A 226 10.92 4.34 -6.23
C GLU A 226 11.73 3.07 -5.90
N LEU A 227 11.56 2.51 -4.71
CA LEU A 227 12.22 1.27 -4.31
C LEU A 227 11.78 0.09 -5.20
N LEU A 228 10.48 -0.01 -5.49
CA LEU A 228 9.94 -1.01 -6.42
C LEU A 228 10.52 -0.84 -7.83
N ALA A 229 10.60 0.39 -8.34
CA ALA A 229 11.16 0.67 -9.67
C ALA A 229 12.63 0.23 -9.76
N LYS A 230 13.45 0.65 -8.78
CA LYS A 230 14.85 0.23 -8.68
C LYS A 230 14.96 -1.29 -8.67
N ARG A 231 14.12 -1.96 -7.89
CA ARG A 231 14.15 -3.42 -7.79
C ARG A 231 13.72 -4.12 -9.08
N VAL A 232 12.68 -3.63 -9.76
CA VAL A 232 12.24 -4.15 -11.07
C VAL A 232 13.32 -4.01 -12.13
N LEU A 233 14.14 -2.96 -12.08
CA LEU A 233 15.23 -2.74 -13.04
C LEU A 233 16.40 -3.71 -12.87
N VAL A 234 16.67 -4.20 -11.66
CA VAL A 234 17.81 -5.09 -11.34
C VAL A 234 17.84 -6.37 -12.18
N ASN A 235 16.69 -6.94 -12.51
CA ASN A 235 16.63 -8.20 -13.26
C ASN A 235 15.45 -8.21 -14.24
N GLU A 236 15.66 -8.76 -15.42
CA GLU A 236 14.63 -8.84 -16.47
C GLU A 236 13.46 -9.75 -16.14
N ASN A 237 13.59 -10.62 -15.14
CA ASN A 237 12.54 -11.52 -14.65
C ASN A 237 11.76 -10.93 -13.48
N HIS A 238 12.11 -9.73 -13.00
CA HIS A 238 11.31 -9.06 -11.98
C HIS A 238 10.04 -8.47 -12.60
N ARG A 239 8.93 -8.55 -11.87
CA ARG A 239 7.61 -8.08 -12.33
C ARG A 239 6.90 -7.28 -11.25
N LEU A 240 6.14 -6.27 -11.68
CA LEU A 240 5.28 -5.46 -10.82
C LEU A 240 3.85 -5.55 -11.33
N ILE A 241 2.94 -6.06 -10.49
CA ILE A 241 1.52 -6.18 -10.79
C ILE A 241 0.78 -5.16 -9.93
N ILE A 242 0.08 -4.23 -10.55
CA ILE A 242 -0.66 -3.18 -9.86
C ILE A 242 -2.15 -3.45 -10.05
N ASN A 243 -2.83 -3.80 -8.96
CA ASN A 243 -4.28 -3.98 -8.95
C ASN A 243 -4.94 -2.62 -8.70
N VAL A 244 -5.80 -2.22 -9.64
CA VAL A 244 -6.51 -0.95 -9.65
C VAL A 244 -7.99 -1.19 -9.50
N PHE A 245 -8.64 -0.51 -8.58
CA PHE A 245 -10.10 -0.45 -8.54
C PHE A 245 -10.59 0.76 -9.35
N ASP A 246 -11.35 0.51 -10.40
CA ASP A 246 -11.99 1.54 -11.22
C ASP A 246 -13.36 1.02 -11.69
N PRO A 247 -14.47 1.45 -11.05
CA PRO A 247 -15.81 0.98 -11.40
C PRO A 247 -16.24 1.43 -12.81
N SER A 248 -15.55 2.40 -13.41
CA SER A 248 -15.82 2.87 -14.78
C SER A 248 -15.07 2.09 -15.87
N TYR A 249 -14.11 1.25 -15.47
CA TYR A 249 -13.30 0.46 -16.40
C TYR A 249 -14.15 -0.51 -17.20
N SER A 250 -13.85 -0.63 -18.49
CA SER A 250 -14.59 -1.50 -19.41
C SER A 250 -13.71 -2.09 -20.50
N LYS A 251 -13.66 -3.43 -20.56
CA LYS A 251 -12.98 -4.19 -21.63
C LYS A 251 -13.73 -4.20 -22.98
N ARG A 252 -14.84 -3.46 -23.12
CA ARG A 252 -15.64 -3.43 -24.37
C ARG A 252 -14.92 -2.82 -25.57
N SER A 253 -13.87 -2.03 -25.34
CA SER A 253 -13.10 -1.38 -26.40
C SER A 253 -11.61 -1.53 -26.15
N VAL A 254 -10.90 -2.17 -27.10
CA VAL A 254 -9.44 -2.35 -27.05
C VAL A 254 -8.72 -1.00 -26.89
N ARG A 255 -9.19 0.04 -27.59
CA ARG A 255 -8.61 1.39 -27.47
C ARG A 255 -8.82 1.99 -26.08
N ARG A 256 -9.97 1.77 -25.45
CA ARG A 256 -10.26 2.27 -24.09
C ARG A 256 -9.40 1.53 -23.08
N ALA A 257 -9.40 0.21 -23.09
CA ALA A 257 -8.57 -0.62 -22.21
C ALA A 257 -7.08 -0.26 -22.31
N ARG A 258 -6.55 -0.07 -23.53
CA ARG A 258 -5.17 0.39 -23.73
C ARG A 258 -4.90 1.75 -23.10
N ARG A 259 -5.80 2.73 -23.30
CA ARG A 259 -5.65 4.08 -22.74
C ARG A 259 -5.71 4.08 -21.22
N ASP A 260 -6.59 3.29 -20.63
CA ASP A 260 -6.70 3.18 -19.17
C ASP A 260 -5.43 2.57 -18.58
N ARG A 261 -4.87 1.55 -19.24
CA ARG A 261 -3.57 0.97 -18.87
C ARG A 261 -2.43 1.99 -19.01
N GLU A 262 -2.30 2.63 -20.17
CA GLU A 262 -1.28 3.67 -20.43
C GLU A 262 -1.37 4.82 -19.42
N LYS A 263 -2.60 5.20 -18.98
CA LYS A 263 -2.80 6.22 -17.96
C LYS A 263 -2.14 5.81 -16.64
N TRP A 264 -2.33 4.57 -16.18
CA TRP A 264 -1.73 4.07 -14.95
C TRP A 264 -0.22 3.85 -15.06
N GLU A 265 0.26 3.32 -16.18
CA GLU A 265 1.70 3.19 -16.46
C GLU A 265 2.39 4.56 -16.41
N ASN A 266 1.82 5.57 -17.07
CA ASN A 266 2.38 6.92 -17.08
C ASN A 266 2.27 7.60 -15.71
N ALA A 267 1.17 7.39 -14.99
CA ALA A 267 1.02 7.90 -13.64
C ALA A 267 2.10 7.32 -12.71
N TYR A 268 2.34 6.01 -12.76
CA TYR A 268 3.42 5.38 -12.00
C TYR A 268 4.78 5.93 -12.40
N ILE A 269 5.09 6.01 -13.70
CA ILE A 269 6.39 6.52 -14.18
C ILE A 269 6.64 7.96 -13.75
N SER A 270 5.62 8.82 -13.74
CA SER A 270 5.74 10.20 -13.25
C SER A 270 6.12 10.29 -11.77
N LYS A 271 5.87 9.24 -10.98
CA LYS A 271 6.31 9.18 -9.57
C LYS A 271 7.80 8.87 -9.42
N LEU A 272 8.48 8.51 -10.50
CA LEU A 272 9.88 8.10 -10.51
C LEU A 272 10.81 9.21 -10.98
N ASP A 273 10.32 10.44 -11.16
CA ASP A 273 11.09 11.54 -11.72
C ASP A 273 12.36 11.85 -10.91
N ASN A 274 12.32 11.70 -9.59
CA ASN A 274 13.47 11.88 -8.69
C ASN A 274 14.61 10.88 -8.94
N LEU A 275 14.33 9.75 -9.60
CA LEU A 275 15.34 8.73 -9.87
C LEU A 275 16.24 9.05 -11.07
N GLY A 276 15.93 10.10 -11.84
CA GLY A 276 16.71 10.46 -13.03
C GLY A 276 16.77 9.35 -14.08
N LEU A 277 15.69 8.55 -14.20
CA LEU A 277 15.63 7.41 -15.11
C LEU A 277 15.74 7.84 -16.58
N THR A 278 16.53 7.12 -17.36
CA THR A 278 16.59 7.29 -18.82
C THR A 278 15.28 6.83 -19.48
N ASP A 279 15.03 7.25 -20.72
CA ASP A 279 13.88 6.75 -21.49
C ASP A 279 13.95 5.23 -21.70
N GLU A 280 15.16 4.66 -21.79
CA GLU A 280 15.37 3.22 -21.88
C GLU A 280 14.94 2.52 -20.58
N ASP A 281 15.28 3.08 -19.42
CA ASP A 281 14.86 2.52 -18.12
C ASP A 281 13.35 2.59 -17.94
N LYS A 282 12.73 3.71 -18.33
CA LYS A 282 11.27 3.86 -18.30
C LYS A 282 10.59 2.82 -19.20
N GLU A 283 11.14 2.54 -20.37
CA GLU A 283 10.62 1.50 -21.27
C GLU A 283 10.81 0.08 -20.72
N LYS A 284 11.96 -0.21 -20.08
CA LYS A 284 12.18 -1.48 -19.36
C LYS A 284 11.15 -1.67 -18.25
N ILE A 285 10.85 -0.61 -17.50
CA ILE A 285 9.83 -0.62 -16.45
C ILE A 285 8.44 -0.90 -17.05
N ARG A 286 8.03 -0.20 -18.12
CA ARG A 286 6.73 -0.45 -18.78
C ARG A 286 6.53 -1.91 -19.17
N LYS A 287 7.56 -2.55 -19.73
CA LYS A 287 7.51 -3.96 -20.14
C LYS A 287 7.40 -4.95 -18.98
N ARG A 288 7.71 -4.52 -17.75
CA ARG A 288 7.72 -5.37 -16.55
C ARG A 288 6.57 -5.06 -15.60
N ILE A 289 5.69 -4.13 -15.96
CA ILE A 289 4.50 -3.79 -15.19
C ILE A 289 3.27 -4.39 -15.85
N TYR A 290 2.40 -4.97 -15.02
CA TYR A 290 1.07 -5.37 -15.42
C TYR A 290 0.03 -4.61 -14.59
N ILE A 291 -0.99 -4.06 -15.24
CA ILE A 291 -2.10 -3.39 -14.57
C ILE A 291 -3.34 -4.27 -14.68
N ILE A 292 -3.93 -4.63 -13.53
CA ILE A 292 -5.16 -5.41 -13.49
C ILE A 292 -6.26 -4.53 -12.89
N PHE A 293 -7.32 -4.30 -13.65
CA PHE A 293 -8.47 -3.53 -13.19
C PHE A 293 -9.53 -4.43 -12.56
N ASN A 294 -10.02 -4.05 -11.38
CA ASN A 294 -11.09 -4.71 -10.63
C ASN A 294 -10.83 -6.20 -10.38
N ASN A 295 -9.59 -6.54 -10.05
CA ASN A 295 -9.16 -7.93 -9.83
C ASN A 295 -9.96 -8.60 -8.71
N SER A 296 -10.78 -9.59 -9.04
CA SER A 296 -11.61 -10.29 -8.07
C SER A 296 -10.85 -11.33 -7.23
N LYS A 297 -9.59 -11.59 -7.57
CA LYS A 297 -8.80 -12.71 -7.04
C LYS A 297 -7.86 -12.34 -5.91
N VAL A 298 -7.62 -11.06 -5.65
CA VAL A 298 -6.63 -10.62 -4.65
C VAL A 298 -7.33 -10.15 -3.38
N LEU A 299 -7.18 -10.92 -2.30
CA LEU A 299 -7.60 -10.56 -0.93
C LEU A 299 -9.03 -10.01 -0.83
N MET A 300 -9.93 -10.43 -1.72
CA MET A 300 -11.34 -10.06 -1.67
C MET A 300 -12.11 -11.10 -0.86
N PRO A 301 -12.52 -10.79 0.39
CA PRO A 301 -13.61 -11.52 0.97
C PRO A 301 -14.86 -11.20 0.13
N LYS A 302 -15.33 -12.17 -0.68
CA LYS A 302 -16.64 -12.10 -1.36
C LYS A 302 -17.69 -11.69 -0.33
N LEU A 303 -18.07 -10.42 -0.33
CA LEU A 303 -19.24 -9.94 0.38
C LEU A 303 -20.40 -10.79 -0.12
N ARG A 304 -21.22 -11.33 0.79
CA ARG A 304 -22.51 -11.89 0.35
C ARG A 304 -23.22 -10.77 -0.42
N GLU A 305 -23.55 -11.05 -1.66
CA GLU A 305 -24.68 -10.37 -2.28
C GLU A 305 -25.87 -10.70 -1.36
N GLU A 306 -26.39 -9.67 -0.67
CA GLU A 306 -27.72 -9.73 -0.06
C GLU A 306 -28.79 -9.83 -1.14
#